data_AF-A0A9D1FGZ6-F1
#
_entry.id   AF-A0A9D1FGZ6-F1
#
_cell.length_a   1.000
_cell.length_b   1.000
_cell.length_c   1.000
_cell.angle_alpha   90.00
_cell.angle_beta   90.00
_cell.angle_gamma   90.00
#
_symmetry.space_group_name_H-M   'P 1'
#
loop_
_entity.id
_entity.type
_entity.pdbx_description
1 polymer ?
#
loop_
_entity_poly.entity_id
_entity_poly.type
_entity_poly.pdbx_seq_one_letter_code
_entity_poly.pdbx_strand_id
1 'polypeptide(L)'
;MKKFLSVLFALFLVACGRSDISGTWIQPVPNMPDMVQGFTLGANGVATSVNMATLQYDTWRTDGDSLIMTGRSIGNGQTIEFTETYTIEKLTDDTLVLRNGDMTMTYTRQ
;
A
#
# COMPACT_ATOMS: atom_id res chain seq x y z
N MET A 1 29.96 -37.95 -24.85
CA MET A 1 28.65 -37.36 -24.48
C MET A 1 28.90 -36.26 -23.47
N LYS A 2 28.65 -35.00 -23.86
CA LYS A 2 28.99 -33.79 -23.09
C LYS A 2 28.01 -33.64 -21.93
N LYS A 3 28.49 -33.69 -20.68
CA LYS A 3 27.67 -33.40 -19.49
C LYS A 3 27.57 -31.88 -19.37
N PHE A 4 26.40 -31.32 -19.67
CA PHE A 4 26.12 -29.90 -19.47
C PHE A 4 25.93 -29.65 -17.97
N LEU A 5 26.88 -28.93 -17.37
CA LEU A 5 26.77 -28.40 -16.02
C LEU A 5 26.02 -27.07 -16.11
N SER A 6 24.71 -27.07 -15.85
CA SER A 6 23.95 -25.82 -15.70
C SER A 6 24.25 -25.23 -14.33
N VAL A 7 25.02 -24.14 -14.30
CA VAL A 7 25.21 -23.33 -13.11
C VAL A 7 24.10 -22.28 -13.09
N LEU A 8 23.14 -22.46 -12.18
CA LEU A 8 22.09 -21.48 -11.93
C LEU A 8 22.70 -20.34 -11.10
N PHE A 9 22.95 -19.20 -11.74
CA PHE A 9 23.48 -18.01 -11.09
C PHE A 9 22.33 -17.31 -10.35
N ALA A 10 22.19 -17.57 -9.05
CA ALA A 10 21.22 -16.87 -8.20
C ALA A 10 21.72 -15.43 -7.96
N LEU A 11 21.10 -14.46 -8.63
CA LEU A 11 21.26 -13.04 -8.30
C LEU A 11 20.60 -12.80 -6.93
N PHE A 12 21.42 -12.69 -5.88
CA PHE A 12 20.97 -12.10 -4.61
C PHE A 12 20.96 -10.57 -4.78
N LEU A 13 19.79 -10.01 -5.08
CA LEU A 13 19.55 -8.59 -4.95
C LEU A 13 19.52 -8.25 -3.46
N VAL A 14 20.58 -7.61 -2.98
CA VAL A 14 20.61 -6.97 -1.67
C VAL A 14 19.68 -5.76 -1.74
N ALA A 15 18.42 -5.94 -1.37
CA ALA A 15 17.52 -4.82 -1.13
C ALA A 15 18.00 -4.09 0.14
N CYS A 16 18.48 -2.86 -0.04
CA CYS A 16 18.85 -1.96 1.05
C CYS A 16 17.66 -1.81 2.02
N GLY A 17 17.92 -1.86 3.32
CA GLY A 17 16.94 -2.08 4.41
C GLY A 17 15.88 -1.00 4.63
N ARG A 18 15.02 -0.76 3.64
CA ARG A 18 13.77 -0.04 3.83
C ARG A 18 12.82 -0.95 4.62
N SER A 19 12.21 -0.43 5.69
CA SER A 19 11.12 -1.13 6.39
C SER A 19 10.06 -1.54 5.37
N ASP A 20 9.50 -2.75 5.53
CA ASP A 20 8.49 -3.26 4.61
C ASP A 20 7.19 -2.48 4.79
N ILE A 21 6.72 -1.85 3.70
CA ILE A 21 5.46 -1.12 3.67
C ILE A 21 4.26 -2.06 3.63
N SER A 22 4.45 -3.34 3.27
CA SER A 22 3.37 -4.32 3.26
C SER A 22 2.73 -4.46 4.64
N GLY A 23 1.44 -4.79 4.70
CA GLY A 23 0.66 -4.94 5.93
C GLY A 23 -0.56 -4.03 6.02
N THR A 24 -1.22 -4.07 7.17
CA THR A 24 -2.46 -3.32 7.42
C THR A 24 -2.18 -2.02 8.13
N TRP A 25 -2.64 -0.92 7.55
CA TRP A 25 -2.41 0.45 8.00
C TRP A 25 -3.76 1.12 8.27
N ILE A 26 -3.96 1.58 9.50
CA ILE A 26 -5.23 2.15 9.96
C ILE A 26 -5.05 3.54 10.57
N GLN A 27 -6.10 4.33 10.48
CA GLN A 27 -6.25 5.62 11.16
C GLN A 27 -7.68 5.75 11.69
N PRO A 28 -7.93 6.61 12.69
CA PRO A 28 -9.28 6.93 13.12
C PRO A 28 -10.10 7.53 11.96
N VAL A 29 -11.40 7.25 11.94
CA VAL A 29 -12.31 7.95 11.02
C VAL A 29 -12.46 9.40 11.51
N PRO A 30 -12.38 10.42 10.63
CA PRO A 30 -12.55 11.81 11.02
C PRO A 30 -13.83 12.02 11.84
N ASN A 31 -13.69 12.64 13.01
CA ASN A 31 -14.77 12.89 13.98
C ASN A 31 -15.40 11.65 14.64
N MET A 32 -14.86 10.45 14.43
CA MET A 32 -15.33 9.20 15.03
C MET A 32 -14.13 8.35 15.52
N PRO A 33 -13.50 8.72 16.66
CA PRO A 33 -12.22 8.13 17.09
C PRO A 33 -12.30 6.63 17.45
N ASP A 34 -13.49 6.14 17.83
CA ASP A 34 -13.72 4.73 18.15
C ASP A 34 -13.85 3.86 16.89
N MET A 35 -13.89 4.47 15.70
CA MET A 35 -13.92 3.78 14.41
C MET A 35 -12.60 4.00 13.70
N VAL A 36 -12.10 2.95 13.06
CA VAL A 36 -10.87 3.01 12.25
C VAL A 36 -11.16 2.68 10.81
N GLN A 37 -10.39 3.26 9.91
CA GLN A 37 -10.39 3.00 8.47
C GLN A 37 -8.95 2.89 7.97
N GLY A 38 -8.76 2.33 6.78
CA GLY A 38 -7.45 2.27 6.17
C GLY A 38 -7.36 1.27 5.04
N PHE A 39 -6.21 0.62 4.89
CA PHE A 39 -5.96 -0.32 3.81
C PHE A 39 -4.95 -1.41 4.22
N THR A 40 -5.01 -2.55 3.54
CA THR A 40 -3.98 -3.58 3.60
C THR A 40 -3.20 -3.60 2.29
N LEU A 41 -1.88 -3.51 2.38
CA LEU A 41 -0.94 -3.66 1.28
C LEU A 41 -0.42 -5.11 1.29
N GLY A 42 -1.07 -5.98 0.52
CA GLY A 42 -0.79 -7.41 0.48
C GLY A 42 0.30 -7.80 -0.53
N ALA A 43 0.63 -9.09 -0.54
CA ALA A 43 1.58 -9.66 -1.49
C ALA A 43 1.12 -9.45 -2.95
N ASN A 44 2.08 -9.46 -3.87
CA ASN A 44 1.86 -9.33 -5.32
C ASN A 44 1.10 -8.06 -5.74
N GLY A 45 1.20 -6.98 -4.96
CA GLY A 45 0.56 -5.70 -5.28
C GLY A 45 -0.95 -5.68 -5.08
N VAL A 46 -1.54 -6.63 -4.34
CA VAL A 46 -2.96 -6.61 -4.00
C VAL A 46 -3.21 -5.64 -2.85
N ALA A 47 -4.16 -4.72 -3.01
CA ALA A 47 -4.60 -3.83 -1.94
C ALA A 47 -6.05 -4.14 -1.55
N THR A 48 -6.41 -3.94 -0.29
CA THR A 48 -7.81 -4.03 0.16
C THR A 48 -8.14 -2.91 1.14
N SER A 49 -9.39 -2.44 1.13
CA SER A 49 -9.85 -1.44 2.08
C SER A 49 -10.18 -2.05 3.45
N VAL A 50 -9.94 -1.27 4.51
CA VAL A 50 -10.33 -1.61 5.88
C VAL A 50 -11.48 -0.70 6.30
N ASN A 51 -12.62 -1.29 6.66
CA ASN A 51 -13.81 -0.61 7.18
C ASN A 51 -14.37 0.53 6.30
N MET A 52 -14.18 0.45 4.97
CA MET A 52 -14.74 1.40 4.02
C MET A 52 -15.71 0.68 3.06
N ALA A 53 -16.95 1.15 3.00
CA ALA A 53 -17.97 0.59 2.10
C ALA A 53 -17.89 1.16 0.68
N THR A 54 -17.52 2.44 0.56
CA THR A 54 -17.56 3.19 -0.71
C THR A 54 -16.23 3.17 -1.44
N LEU A 55 -15.10 3.26 -0.74
CA LEU A 55 -13.77 3.20 -1.34
C LEU A 55 -13.22 1.78 -1.22
N GLN A 56 -13.05 1.09 -2.36
CA GLN A 56 -12.41 -0.22 -2.44
C GLN A 56 -11.08 -0.13 -3.17
N TYR A 57 -9.98 -0.32 -2.46
CA TYR A 57 -8.67 -0.50 -3.08
C TYR A 57 -8.56 -1.88 -3.71
N ASP A 58 -7.86 -1.96 -4.85
CA ASP A 58 -7.66 -3.19 -5.63
C ASP A 58 -6.16 -3.52 -5.78
N THR A 59 -5.32 -2.53 -6.14
CA THR A 59 -3.88 -2.76 -6.33
C THR A 59 -3.01 -1.68 -5.70
N TRP A 60 -1.76 -2.01 -5.42
CA TRP A 60 -0.73 -1.08 -5.00
C TRP A 60 0.64 -1.41 -5.60
N ARG A 61 1.48 -0.37 -5.70
CA ARG A 61 2.92 -0.48 -5.96
C ARG A 61 3.67 0.70 -5.37
N THR A 62 4.97 0.56 -5.18
CA THR A 62 5.86 1.67 -4.87
C THR A 62 6.69 2.08 -6.07
N ASP A 63 6.97 3.37 -6.18
CA ASP A 63 7.84 3.97 -7.20
C ASP A 63 8.71 5.05 -6.57
N GLY A 64 9.96 4.70 -6.23
CA GLY A 64 10.80 5.54 -5.38
C GLY A 64 10.16 5.76 -4.01
N ASP A 65 9.84 7.03 -3.69
CA ASP A 65 9.13 7.42 -2.47
C ASP A 65 7.63 7.60 -2.69
N SER A 66 7.08 7.09 -3.79
CA SER A 66 5.65 7.14 -4.07
C SER A 66 4.99 5.81 -3.73
N LEU A 67 3.82 5.86 -3.08
CA LEU A 67 2.85 4.76 -3.01
C LEU A 67 1.74 5.07 -4.02
N ILE A 68 1.53 4.17 -4.97
CA ILE A 68 0.50 4.31 -6.00
C ILE A 68 -0.53 3.21 -5.78
N MET A 69 -1.79 3.59 -5.62
CA MET A 69 -2.90 2.68 -5.36
C MET A 69 -4.00 2.87 -6.39
N THR A 70 -4.61 1.77 -6.82
CA THR A 70 -5.81 1.81 -7.67
C THR A 70 -6.99 1.27 -6.89
N GLY A 71 -8.19 1.68 -7.29
CA GLY A 71 -9.41 1.19 -6.68
C GLY A 71 -10.66 1.66 -7.38
N ARG A 72 -11.78 1.43 -6.71
CA ARG A 72 -13.12 1.77 -7.16
C ARG A 72 -13.86 2.53 -6.07
N SER A 73 -14.44 3.66 -6.43
CA SER A 73 -15.43 4.38 -5.65
C SER A 73 -16.82 3.89 -6.03
N ILE A 74 -17.55 3.37 -5.05
CA ILE A 74 -18.86 2.72 -5.21
C ILE A 74 -19.87 3.52 -4.39
N GLY A 75 -20.88 4.07 -5.05
CA GLY A 75 -21.92 4.87 -4.41
C GLY A 75 -22.91 5.42 -5.42
N ASN A 76 -24.11 5.79 -4.96
CA ASN A 76 -25.15 6.37 -5.82
C ASN A 76 -25.49 5.53 -7.08
N GLY A 77 -25.37 4.21 -6.99
CA GLY A 77 -25.60 3.30 -8.13
C GLY A 77 -24.50 3.34 -9.20
N GLN A 78 -23.35 3.94 -8.89
CA GLN A 78 -22.21 4.06 -9.78
C GLN A 78 -20.96 3.40 -9.20
N THR A 79 -20.08 2.98 -10.09
CA THR A 79 -18.73 2.51 -9.80
C THR A 79 -17.76 3.32 -10.65
N ILE A 80 -16.84 4.03 -10.02
CA ILE A 80 -15.86 4.88 -10.67
C ILE A 80 -14.46 4.39 -10.30
N GLU A 81 -13.65 4.03 -11.29
CA GLU A 81 -12.25 3.65 -11.07
C GLU A 81 -11.40 4.88 -10.75
N PHE A 82 -10.41 4.71 -9.89
CA PHE A 82 -9.48 5.77 -9.52
C PHE A 82 -8.05 5.24 -9.38
N THR A 83 -7.10 6.18 -9.44
CA THR A 83 -5.71 5.98 -9.06
C THR A 83 -5.29 7.13 -8.16
N GLU A 84 -4.69 6.79 -7.02
CA GLU A 84 -4.12 7.75 -6.08
C GLU A 84 -2.60 7.54 -6.02
N THR A 85 -1.88 8.65 -5.96
CA THR A 85 -0.43 8.66 -5.78
C THR A 85 -0.11 9.48 -4.54
N TYR A 86 0.56 8.84 -3.59
CA TYR A 86 0.98 9.40 -2.32
C TYR A 86 2.49 9.50 -2.26
N THR A 87 3.03 10.58 -1.68
CA THR A 87 4.42 10.61 -1.23
C THR A 87 4.52 9.93 0.14
N ILE A 88 5.45 9.00 0.29
CA ILE A 88 5.79 8.34 1.55
C ILE A 88 6.76 9.25 2.30
N GLU A 89 6.26 10.02 3.26
CA GLU A 89 7.09 10.95 4.04
C GLU A 89 7.83 10.25 5.19
N LYS A 90 7.22 9.20 5.74
CA LYS A 90 7.80 8.40 6.83
C LYS A 90 7.29 6.97 6.74
N LEU A 91 8.20 6.02 6.93
CA LEU A 91 7.88 4.61 7.07
C LEU A 91 8.76 4.02 8.19
N THR A 92 8.12 3.55 9.26
CA THR A 92 8.72 2.77 10.34
C THR A 92 7.99 1.44 10.46
N ASP A 93 8.38 0.63 11.45
CA ASP A 93 7.73 -0.66 11.70
C ASP A 93 6.27 -0.51 12.14
N ASP A 94 5.85 0.65 12.64
CA ASP A 94 4.50 0.89 13.17
C ASP A 94 3.82 2.16 12.64
N THR A 95 4.53 3.03 11.92
CA THR A 95 4.02 4.32 11.46
C THR A 95 4.24 4.48 9.96
N LEU A 96 3.17 4.85 9.25
CA LEU A 96 3.22 5.26 7.85
C LEU A 96 2.63 6.67 7.72
N VAL A 97 3.42 7.61 7.20
CA VAL A 97 2.95 8.97 6.89
C VAL A 97 2.94 9.16 5.38
N LEU A 98 1.76 9.48 4.85
CA LEU A 98 1.51 9.71 3.43
C LEU A 98 1.10 11.17 3.19
N ARG A 99 1.57 11.76 2.11
CA ARG A 99 1.14 13.08 1.62
C ARG A 99 0.45 12.97 0.26
N ASN A 100 -0.69 13.66 0.11
CA ASN A 100 -1.36 13.90 -1.16
C ASN A 100 -1.70 15.40 -1.26
N GLY A 101 -0.92 16.14 -2.07
CA GLY A 101 -1.00 17.61 -2.11
C GLY A 101 -0.71 18.22 -0.74
N ASP A 102 -1.64 19.02 -0.23
CA ASP A 102 -1.54 19.65 1.09
C ASP A 102 -2.01 18.74 2.25
N MET A 103 -2.60 17.59 1.94
CA MET A 103 -3.12 16.66 2.94
C MET A 103 -2.03 15.67 3.37
N THR A 104 -1.77 15.59 4.68
CA THR A 104 -0.91 14.57 5.28
C THR A 104 -1.77 13.64 6.14
N MET A 105 -1.59 12.33 5.96
CA MET A 105 -2.31 11.28 6.69
C MET A 105 -1.29 10.41 7.42
N THR A 106 -1.57 10.13 8.69
CA THR A 106 -0.75 9.24 9.52
C THR A 106 -1.53 7.99 9.83
N TYR A 107 -0.95 6.85 9.48
CA TYR A 107 -1.47 5.52 9.76
C TYR A 107 -0.59 4.82 10.79
N THR A 108 -1.23 4.02 11.63
CA THR A 108 -0.58 3.07 12.53
C THR A 108 -0.75 1.67 11.97
N ARG A 109 0.27 0.83 12.09
CA ARG A 109 0.16 -0.58 11.74
C ARG A 109 -0.81 -1.29 12.69
N GLN A 110 -1.69 -2.11 12.14
CA GLN A 110 -2.58 -2.97 12.91
C GLN A 110 -1.88 -4.26 13.35
#